data_AF-A0A1I7XE67-F1
#
_entry.id   AF-A0A1I7XE67-F1
#
_cell.length_a   1.000
_cell.length_b   1.000
_cell.length_c   1.000
_cell.angle_alpha   90.00
_cell.angle_beta   90.00
_cell.angle_gamma   90.00
#
_symmetry.space_group_name_H-M   'P 1'
#
loop_
_entity.id
_entity.type
_entity.pdbx_description
1 polymer ?
#
loop_
_entity_poly.entity_id
_entity_poly.type
_entity_poly.pdbx_seq_one_letter_code
_entity_poly.pdbx_strand_id
1 'polypeptide(L)'
;MGRASFEYDEVGNTFYYVLVSFYAIILLPATYFLFPTGKLEETKVDEHECQCHGCNNKRKRKEANRPWKRTKKVATVAVSLIIFMTYLLNEIVIFVLQGLIIAWIVFALIIKKVTEIETTHEEYDPYKILGLDRGAPTSEVKKAYRDLSKKHHPDRGGDAELFDKIAKAHQALTDEESRENWEKYGNPDGPTGVNN
;
A
#
# COMPACT_ATOMS: atom_id res chain seq x y z
N MET A 1 -22.24 -22.08 -22.14
CA MET A 1 -20.90 -21.88 -21.54
C MET A 1 -20.63 -20.39 -21.59
N GLY A 2 -20.87 -19.67 -20.49
CA GLY A 2 -20.64 -18.22 -20.45
C GLY A 2 -19.14 -17.93 -20.54
N ARG A 3 -18.73 -17.13 -21.52
CA ARG A 3 -17.40 -16.54 -21.51
C ARG A 3 -17.37 -15.54 -20.36
N ALA A 4 -16.45 -15.72 -19.41
CA ALA A 4 -16.19 -14.67 -18.43
C ALA A 4 -15.61 -13.47 -19.19
N SER A 5 -16.40 -12.40 -19.32
CA SER A 5 -15.91 -11.08 -19.70
C SER A 5 -15.25 -10.48 -18.45
N PHE A 6 -13.94 -10.35 -18.49
CA PHE A 6 -13.20 -9.64 -17.47
C PHE A 6 -13.28 -8.15 -17.80
N GLU A 7 -14.05 -7.40 -17.01
CA GLU A 7 -14.03 -5.94 -17.03
C GLU A 7 -12.70 -5.51 -16.38
N TYR A 8 -11.70 -5.20 -17.21
CA TYR A 8 -10.46 -4.60 -16.72
C TYR A 8 -10.72 -3.13 -16.44
N ASP A 9 -10.21 -2.62 -15.32
CA ASP A 9 -10.26 -1.20 -15.09
C ASP A 9 -9.33 -0.49 -16.07
N GLU A 10 -9.91 0.28 -16.98
CA GLU A 10 -9.16 0.94 -18.05
C GLU A 10 -8.07 1.90 -17.50
N VAL A 11 -8.20 2.32 -16.24
CA VAL A 11 -7.31 3.25 -15.53
C VAL A 11 -6.29 2.59 -14.59
N GLY A 12 -6.36 1.27 -14.36
CA GLY A 12 -5.41 0.56 -13.49
C GLY A 12 -5.49 0.92 -12.00
N ASN A 13 -6.59 1.53 -11.55
CA ASN A 13 -6.86 1.90 -10.17
C ASN A 13 -6.83 0.71 -9.19
N THR A 14 -7.25 -0.47 -9.64
CA THR A 14 -7.28 -1.76 -8.93
C THR A 14 -5.89 -2.18 -8.45
N PHE A 15 -4.86 -1.82 -9.21
CA PHE A 15 -3.47 -2.09 -8.84
C PHE A 15 -3.07 -1.40 -7.53
N TYR A 16 -3.54 -0.19 -7.26
CA TYR A 16 -3.25 0.52 -6.01
C TYR A 16 -3.86 -0.17 -4.79
N TYR A 17 -5.07 -0.73 -4.92
CA TYR A 17 -5.70 -1.50 -3.84
C TYR A 17 -4.94 -2.79 -3.53
N VAL A 18 -4.41 -3.44 -4.56
CA VAL A 18 -3.51 -4.60 -4.40
C VAL A 18 -2.25 -4.18 -3.64
N LEU A 19 -1.60 -3.08 -4.05
CA LEU A 19 -0.42 -2.55 -3.34
C LEU A 19 -0.71 -2.21 -1.89
N VAL A 20 -1.83 -1.52 -1.59
CA VAL A 20 -2.24 -1.19 -0.22
C VAL A 20 -2.39 -2.46 0.62
N SER A 21 -3.00 -3.50 0.07
CA SER A 21 -3.21 -4.78 0.76
C SER A 21 -1.88 -5.48 1.06
N PHE A 22 -0.96 -5.55 0.09
CA PHE A 22 0.37 -6.13 0.29
C PHE A 22 1.19 -5.36 1.33
N TYR A 23 1.16 -4.03 1.27
CA TYR A 23 1.85 -3.18 2.25
C TYR A 23 1.27 -3.36 3.66
N ALA A 24 -0.05 -3.46 3.81
CA ALA A 24 -0.69 -3.67 5.11
C ALA A 24 -0.28 -5.00 5.75
N ILE A 25 -0.23 -6.08 4.96
CA ILE A 25 0.16 -7.42 5.44
C ILE A 25 1.61 -7.47 5.92
N ILE A 26 2.51 -6.69 5.31
CA ILE A 26 3.95 -6.68 5.65
C ILE A 26 4.24 -5.66 6.75
N LEU A 27 3.73 -4.44 6.64
CA LEU A 27 4.04 -3.34 7.56
C LEU A 27 3.45 -3.54 8.94
N LEU A 28 2.21 -4.01 9.07
CA LEU A 28 1.56 -4.12 10.39
C LEU A 28 2.30 -5.12 11.31
N PRO A 29 2.62 -6.35 10.89
CA PRO A 29 3.41 -7.26 11.71
C PRO A 29 4.83 -6.74 11.96
N ALA A 30 5.51 -6.22 10.93
CA ALA A 30 6.86 -5.70 11.07
C ALA A 30 6.93 -4.58 12.11
N THR A 31 5.97 -3.64 12.07
CA THR A 31 5.91 -2.53 13.03
C THR A 31 5.60 -3.02 14.44
N TYR A 32 4.70 -4.00 14.60
CA TYR A 32 4.38 -4.59 15.90
C TYR A 32 5.57 -5.33 16.53
N PHE A 33 6.29 -6.17 15.76
CA PHE A 33 7.41 -6.95 16.27
C PHE A 33 8.68 -6.12 16.51
N LEU A 34 8.89 -5.04 15.76
CA LEU A 34 10.06 -4.18 15.89
C LEU A 34 9.87 -3.03 16.89
N PHE A 35 8.66 -2.82 17.43
CA PHE A 35 8.41 -1.75 18.39
C PHE A 35 9.08 -2.07 19.74
N PRO A 36 10.02 -1.24 20.20
CA PRO A 36 10.74 -1.52 21.44
C PRO A 36 9.82 -1.29 22.64
N THR A 37 9.23 -2.37 23.18
CA THR A 37 8.63 -2.36 24.52
C THR A 37 9.76 -2.31 25.56
N GLY A 38 10.27 -1.12 25.82
CA GLY A 38 11.26 -0.89 26.87
C GLY A 38 10.63 -1.14 28.25
N LYS A 39 11.08 -2.18 28.96
CA LYS A 39 10.88 -2.23 30.41
C LYS A 39 11.85 -1.25 31.05
N LEU A 40 11.33 -0.29 31.81
CA LEU A 40 12.12 0.59 32.65
C LEU A 40 12.89 -0.26 33.67
N GLU A 41 14.22 -0.24 33.58
CA GLU A 41 15.10 -0.98 34.48
C GLU A 41 15.23 -0.19 35.79
N GLU A 42 14.51 -0.63 36.83
CA GLU A 42 14.63 -0.06 38.16
C GLU A 42 15.95 -0.52 38.80
N THR A 43 16.84 0.44 39.08
CA THR A 43 18.07 0.20 39.82
C THR A 43 17.75 -0.17 41.27
N LYS A 44 17.88 -1.45 41.60
CA LYS A 44 17.79 -1.92 42.99
C LYS A 44 18.98 -1.40 43.80
N VAL A 45 18.69 -0.48 44.72
CA VAL A 45 19.60 -0.11 45.80
C VAL A 45 19.39 -1.12 46.93
N ASP A 46 20.40 -1.97 47.18
CA ASP A 46 20.35 -2.94 48.28
C ASP A 46 20.37 -2.21 49.63
N GLU A 47 19.21 -2.15 50.29
CA GLU A 47 18.96 -1.39 51.53
C GLU A 47 19.53 -2.06 52.81
N HIS A 48 20.40 -3.06 52.66
CA HIS A 48 20.94 -3.86 53.76
C HIS A 48 22.48 -3.84 53.85
N GLU A 49 23.11 -2.67 53.69
CA GLU A 49 24.53 -2.50 53.98
C GLU A 49 24.79 -1.72 55.28
N CYS A 50 25.48 -2.38 56.23
CA CYS A 50 25.88 -1.81 57.50
C CYS A 50 26.95 -0.70 57.32
N GLN A 51 26.65 0.52 57.74
CA GLN A 51 27.54 1.69 57.57
C GLN A 51 28.49 1.98 58.75
N CYS A 52 28.72 1.04 59.67
CA CYS A 52 29.59 1.29 60.81
C CYS A 52 31.09 1.35 60.43
N HIS A 53 31.89 2.08 61.23
CA HIS A 53 33.31 2.35 60.94
C HIS A 53 34.16 1.07 60.75
N GLY A 54 33.87 0.01 61.50
CA GLY A 54 34.55 -1.29 61.36
C GLY A 54 34.20 -2.03 60.07
N CYS A 55 32.92 -2.03 59.67
CA CYS A 55 32.46 -2.64 58.42
C CYS A 55 32.96 -1.87 57.19
N ASN A 56 32.99 -0.53 57.26
CA ASN A 56 33.51 0.30 56.18
C ASN A 56 35.02 0.05 55.95
N ASN A 57 35.81 -0.05 57.03
CA ASN A 57 37.25 -0.34 56.90
C ASN A 57 37.55 -1.77 56.40
N LYS A 58 36.72 -2.75 56.74
CA LYS A 58 36.78 -4.11 56.16
C LYS A 58 36.39 -4.12 54.68
N ARG A 59 35.38 -3.33 54.27
CA ARG A 59 34.95 -3.23 52.88
C ARG A 59 36.00 -2.55 52.02
N LYS A 60 36.58 -1.45 52.51
CA LYS A 60 37.73 -0.78 51.89
C LYS A 60 38.96 -1.68 51.77
N ARG A 61 39.24 -2.54 52.76
CA ARG A 61 40.29 -3.56 52.66
C ARG A 61 39.98 -4.65 51.62
N LYS A 62 38.73 -5.14 51.56
CA LYS A 62 38.29 -6.09 50.51
C LYS A 62 38.39 -5.47 49.12
N GLU A 63 38.12 -4.16 49.01
CA GLU A 63 38.29 -3.38 47.79
C GLU A 63 39.73 -3.20 47.35
N ALA A 64 40.61 -2.89 48.30
CA ALA A 64 42.04 -2.72 48.04
C ALA A 64 42.72 -4.04 47.65
N ASN A 65 42.22 -5.18 48.14
CA ASN A 65 42.78 -6.52 47.90
C ASN A 65 42.09 -7.32 46.78
N ARG A 66 41.19 -6.74 45.98
CA ARG A 66 40.61 -7.45 44.81
C ARG A 66 41.73 -7.71 43.79
N PRO A 67 42.18 -8.96 43.54
CA PRO A 67 43.32 -9.21 42.67
C PRO A 67 42.85 -9.21 41.22
N TRP A 68 42.72 -8.03 40.59
CA TRP A 68 42.30 -7.96 39.19
C TRP A 68 42.92 -6.75 38.46
N LYS A 69 44.24 -6.81 38.25
CA LYS A 69 44.98 -5.88 37.37
C LYS A 69 45.49 -6.52 36.07
N ARG A 70 45.39 -7.85 35.88
CA ARG A 70 45.81 -8.53 34.63
C ARG A 70 44.72 -8.70 33.57
N THR A 71 43.51 -8.38 33.95
CA THR A 71 42.25 -8.60 33.24
C THR A 71 41.56 -7.29 32.91
N LYS A 72 42.06 -6.16 33.42
CA LYS A 72 41.60 -4.84 32.99
C LYS A 72 41.81 -4.64 31.49
N LYS A 73 42.90 -5.13 30.90
CA LYS A 73 43.13 -5.04 29.45
C LYS A 73 42.18 -5.93 28.63
N VAL A 74 41.92 -7.15 29.09
CA VAL A 74 40.99 -8.08 28.43
C VAL A 74 39.54 -7.64 28.61
N ALA A 75 39.19 -7.11 29.78
CA ALA A 75 37.88 -6.53 30.07
C ALA A 75 37.69 -5.20 29.33
N THR A 76 38.69 -4.33 29.20
CA THR A 76 38.56 -3.12 28.39
C THR A 76 38.44 -3.44 26.90
N VAL A 77 39.15 -4.45 26.41
CA VAL A 77 39.03 -4.91 25.01
C VAL A 77 37.69 -5.63 24.78
N ALA A 78 37.25 -6.49 25.70
CA ALA A 78 35.94 -7.13 25.62
C ALA A 78 34.80 -6.11 25.75
N VAL A 79 34.90 -5.14 26.66
CA VAL A 79 33.94 -4.04 26.81
C VAL A 79 33.98 -3.13 25.58
N SER A 80 35.15 -2.79 25.03
CA SER A 80 35.22 -2.01 23.79
C SER A 80 34.68 -2.78 22.58
N LEU A 81 34.89 -4.11 22.51
CA LEU A 81 34.33 -4.97 21.47
C LEU A 81 32.82 -5.15 21.65
N ILE A 82 32.32 -5.28 22.88
CA ILE A 82 30.87 -5.32 23.16
C ILE A 82 30.25 -3.98 22.81
N ILE A 83 30.85 -2.86 23.24
CA ILE A 83 30.41 -1.50 22.90
C ILE A 83 30.42 -1.33 21.38
N PHE A 84 31.52 -1.67 20.70
CA PHE A 84 31.63 -1.62 19.23
C PHE A 84 30.61 -2.52 18.55
N MET A 85 30.38 -3.75 19.03
CA MET A 85 29.36 -4.67 18.51
C MET A 85 27.94 -4.15 18.79
N THR A 86 27.68 -3.50 19.92
CA THR A 86 26.40 -2.82 20.17
C THR A 86 26.23 -1.60 19.28
N TYR A 87 27.27 -0.80 19.00
CA TYR A 87 27.21 0.29 18.02
C TYR A 87 26.97 -0.25 16.60
N LEU A 88 27.63 -1.36 16.22
CA LEU A 88 27.47 -2.01 14.93
C LEU A 88 26.05 -2.59 14.74
N LEU A 89 25.48 -3.16 15.81
CA LEU A 89 24.08 -3.61 15.84
C LEU A 89 23.10 -2.42 15.87
N ASN A 90 23.46 -1.31 16.52
CA ASN A 90 22.63 -0.10 16.60
C ASN A 90 22.52 0.60 15.23
N GLU A 91 23.59 0.62 14.42
CA GLU A 91 23.51 1.08 13.02
C GLU A 91 22.50 0.24 12.23
N ILE A 92 22.55 -1.10 12.35
CA ILE A 92 21.59 -1.99 11.68
C ILE A 92 20.15 -1.69 12.14
N VAL A 93 19.93 -1.49 13.44
CA VAL A 93 18.61 -1.14 13.99
C VAL A 93 18.15 0.24 13.48
N ILE A 94 19.04 1.22 13.38
CA ILE A 94 18.76 2.55 12.82
C ILE A 94 18.40 2.44 11.34
N PHE A 95 19.14 1.67 10.54
CA PHE A 95 18.82 1.44 9.13
C PHE A 95 17.47 0.74 8.95
N VAL A 96 17.13 -0.23 9.80
CA VAL A 96 15.83 -0.92 9.79
C VAL A 96 14.70 0.04 10.15
N LEU A 97 14.89 0.89 11.16
CA LEU A 97 13.91 1.90 11.55
C LEU A 97 13.73 2.98 10.47
N GLN A 98 14.82 3.45 9.85
CA GLN A 98 14.76 4.38 8.73
C GLN A 98 14.03 3.76 7.53
N GLY A 99 14.33 2.51 7.20
CA GLY A 99 13.63 1.76 6.15
C GLY A 99 12.13 1.62 6.43
N LEU A 100 11.77 1.35 7.69
CA LEU A 100 10.37 1.27 8.11
C LEU A 100 9.66 2.63 7.99
N ILE A 101 10.31 3.73 8.38
CA ILE A 101 9.78 5.09 8.22
C ILE A 101 9.55 5.41 6.73
N ILE A 102 10.53 5.11 5.87
CA ILE A 102 10.39 5.31 4.41
C ILE A 102 9.22 4.50 3.86
N ALA A 103 9.07 3.25 4.29
CA ALA A 103 7.98 2.40 3.84
C ALA A 103 6.60 2.93 4.29
N TRP A 104 6.47 3.50 5.49
CA TRP A 104 5.27 4.18 5.95
C TRP A 104 4.98 5.47 5.16
N ILE A 105 6.02 6.23 4.78
CA ILE A 105 5.86 7.42 3.90
C ILE A 105 5.32 6.99 2.53
N VAL A 106 5.90 5.96 1.91
CA VAL A 106 5.43 5.43 0.62
C VAL A 106 3.99 4.93 0.73
N PHE A 107 3.65 4.19 1.79
CA PHE A 107 2.29 3.75 2.06
C PHE A 107 1.31 4.94 2.14
N ALA A 108 1.67 6.01 2.85
CA ALA A 108 0.84 7.21 2.93
C ALA A 108 0.65 7.90 1.56
N LEU A 109 1.69 7.93 0.70
CA LEU A 109 1.59 8.47 -0.65
C LEU A 109 0.64 7.65 -1.53
N ILE A 110 0.70 6.32 -1.43
CA ILE A 110 -0.22 5.43 -2.14
C ILE A 110 -1.66 5.66 -1.67
N ILE A 111 -1.89 5.75 -0.36
CA ILE A 111 -3.22 6.04 0.19
C ILE A 111 -3.74 7.39 -0.29
N LYS A 112 -2.92 8.44 -0.30
CA LYS A 112 -3.32 9.75 -0.86
C LYS A 112 -3.75 9.64 -2.32
N LYS A 113 -3.06 8.83 -3.12
CA LYS A 113 -3.46 8.57 -4.50
C LYS A 113 -4.78 7.81 -4.57
N VAL A 114 -4.97 6.78 -3.76
CA VAL A 114 -6.24 6.04 -3.68
C VAL A 114 -7.41 6.93 -3.29
N THR A 115 -7.23 7.87 -2.36
CA THR A 115 -8.29 8.82 -1.97
C THR A 115 -8.60 9.88 -3.04
N GLU A 116 -7.66 10.14 -3.95
CA GLU A 116 -7.82 11.07 -5.07
C GLU A 116 -8.43 10.37 -6.30
N ILE A 117 -8.46 9.03 -6.33
CA ILE A 117 -9.22 8.27 -7.32
C ILE A 117 -10.69 8.57 -7.03
N GLU A 118 -11.21 9.56 -7.74
CA GLU A 118 -12.62 9.86 -7.80
C GLU A 118 -13.29 8.58 -8.29
N THR A 119 -14.08 7.94 -7.43
CA THR A 119 -14.96 6.83 -7.82
C THR A 119 -16.08 7.41 -8.66
N THR A 120 -15.75 7.90 -9.86
CA THR A 120 -16.75 8.16 -10.87
C THR A 120 -17.22 6.79 -11.32
N HIS A 121 -18.22 6.26 -10.63
CA HIS A 121 -19.16 5.35 -11.26
C HIS A 121 -19.85 6.17 -12.36
N GLU A 122 -19.14 6.40 -13.47
CA GLU A 122 -19.77 6.89 -14.69
C GLU A 122 -20.69 5.76 -15.14
N GLU A 123 -21.96 5.90 -14.78
CA GLU A 123 -23.02 5.06 -15.33
C GLU A 123 -22.92 5.14 -16.86
N TYR A 124 -22.68 4.01 -17.49
CA TYR A 124 -22.42 3.94 -18.92
C TYR A 124 -23.66 4.40 -19.68
N ASP A 125 -23.59 5.58 -20.29
CA ASP A 125 -24.68 6.16 -21.08
C ASP A 125 -24.30 6.19 -22.58
N PRO A 126 -24.78 5.22 -23.39
CA PRO A 126 -24.42 5.13 -24.79
C PRO A 126 -24.94 6.31 -25.62
N TYR A 127 -26.03 6.96 -25.21
CA TYR A 127 -26.52 8.17 -25.87
C TYR A 127 -25.57 9.34 -25.64
N LYS A 128 -25.10 9.51 -24.41
CA LYS A 128 -24.11 10.55 -24.06
C LYS A 128 -22.78 10.35 -24.79
N ILE A 129 -22.31 9.11 -24.94
CA ILE A 129 -21.08 8.78 -25.66
C ILE A 129 -21.20 9.16 -27.16
N LEU A 130 -22.36 8.93 -27.77
CA LEU A 130 -22.62 9.30 -29.16
C LEU A 130 -23.04 10.77 -29.34
N GLY A 131 -23.26 11.51 -28.26
CA GLY A 131 -23.74 12.89 -28.29
C GLY A 131 -25.19 13.04 -28.78
N LEU A 132 -26.03 12.05 -28.48
CA LEU A 132 -27.44 12.00 -28.86
C LEU A 132 -28.34 12.15 -27.64
N ASP A 133 -29.59 12.58 -27.87
CA ASP A 133 -30.62 12.56 -26.83
C ASP A 133 -31.13 11.15 -26.57
N ARG A 134 -31.53 10.89 -25.32
CA ARG A 134 -32.12 9.61 -24.91
C ARG A 134 -33.38 9.32 -25.74
N GLY A 135 -33.41 8.18 -26.43
CA GLY A 135 -34.50 7.78 -27.31
C GLY A 135 -34.33 8.17 -28.79
N ALA A 136 -33.16 8.67 -29.19
CA ALA A 136 -32.86 8.89 -30.60
C ALA A 136 -33.09 7.63 -31.47
N PRO A 137 -33.63 7.77 -32.69
CA PRO A 137 -33.89 6.64 -33.57
C PRO A 137 -32.60 5.97 -34.04
N THR A 138 -32.67 4.67 -34.36
CA THR A 138 -31.51 3.88 -34.79
C THR A 138 -30.83 4.43 -36.06
N SER A 139 -31.54 5.19 -36.89
CA SER A 139 -30.99 5.93 -38.03
C SER A 139 -30.00 7.02 -37.62
N GLU A 140 -30.29 7.74 -36.54
CA GLU A 140 -29.42 8.79 -35.99
C GLU A 140 -28.21 8.18 -35.28
N VAL A 141 -28.42 7.10 -34.53
CA VAL A 141 -27.33 6.31 -33.90
C VAL A 141 -26.29 5.86 -34.95
N LYS A 142 -26.75 5.28 -36.06
CA LYS A 142 -25.86 4.84 -37.16
C LYS A 142 -25.13 6.00 -37.82
N LYS A 143 -25.77 7.17 -37.93
CA LYS A 143 -25.17 8.38 -38.50
C LYS A 143 -24.07 8.93 -37.58
N ALA A 144 -24.40 9.12 -36.30
CA ALA A 144 -23.45 9.60 -35.28
C ALA A 144 -22.22 8.69 -35.17
N TYR A 145 -22.43 7.36 -35.15
CA TYR A 145 -21.33 6.39 -35.15
C TYR A 145 -20.40 6.56 -36.36
N ARG A 146 -20.95 6.69 -37.57
CA ARG A 146 -20.15 6.87 -38.79
C ARG A 146 -19.32 8.15 -38.77
N ASP A 147 -19.87 9.23 -38.23
CA ASP A 147 -19.20 10.52 -38.17
C ASP A 147 -18.09 10.52 -37.10
N LEU A 148 -18.38 9.99 -35.91
CA LEU A 148 -17.42 9.86 -34.81
C LEU A 148 -16.30 8.86 -35.12
N SER A 149 -16.64 7.71 -35.73
CA SER A 149 -15.66 6.69 -36.14
C SER A 149 -14.64 7.23 -37.13
N LYS A 150 -15.07 8.07 -38.07
CA LYS A 150 -14.14 8.69 -39.04
C LYS A 150 -13.18 9.67 -38.37
N LYS A 151 -13.67 10.38 -37.35
CA LYS A 151 -12.92 11.41 -36.61
C LYS A 151 -11.92 10.79 -35.62
N HIS A 152 -12.30 9.70 -34.97
CA HIS A 152 -11.51 9.07 -33.90
C HIS A 152 -10.85 7.75 -34.32
N HIS A 153 -10.79 7.46 -35.62
CA HIS A 153 -10.15 6.23 -36.11
C HIS A 153 -8.65 6.19 -35.73
N PRO A 154 -8.13 5.08 -35.17
CA PRO A 154 -6.73 4.97 -34.75
C PRO A 154 -5.74 5.18 -35.91
N ASP A 155 -6.03 4.64 -37.10
CA ASP A 155 -5.18 4.85 -38.30
C ASP A 155 -5.04 6.32 -38.74
N ARG A 156 -5.94 7.21 -38.28
CA ARG A 156 -5.89 8.64 -38.59
C ARG A 156 -5.34 9.48 -37.43
N GLY A 157 -4.73 8.84 -36.43
CA GLY A 157 -4.20 9.49 -35.23
C GLY A 157 -5.27 9.80 -34.18
N GLY A 158 -6.42 9.12 -34.24
CA GLY A 158 -7.43 9.16 -33.19
C GLY A 158 -7.07 8.29 -31.98
N ASP A 159 -7.78 8.50 -30.88
CA ASP A 159 -7.62 7.72 -29.67
C ASP A 159 -8.36 6.37 -29.79
N ALA A 160 -7.61 5.27 -29.63
CA ALA A 160 -8.14 3.91 -29.73
C ALA A 160 -9.16 3.61 -28.62
N GLU A 161 -8.95 4.13 -27.41
CA GLU A 161 -9.87 3.91 -26.29
C GLU A 161 -11.22 4.59 -26.55
N LEU A 162 -11.18 5.81 -27.08
CA LEU A 162 -12.39 6.54 -27.42
C LEU A 162 -13.15 5.86 -28.58
N PHE A 163 -12.43 5.33 -29.56
CA PHE A 163 -13.02 4.56 -30.65
C PHE A 163 -13.77 3.32 -30.15
N ASP A 164 -13.15 2.56 -29.24
CA ASP A 164 -13.79 1.39 -28.63
C ASP A 164 -15.04 1.78 -27.83
N LYS A 165 -15.01 2.89 -27.08
CA LYS A 165 -16.20 3.42 -26.38
C LYS A 165 -17.34 3.77 -27.33
N ILE A 166 -17.02 4.41 -28.47
CA ILE A 166 -17.99 4.75 -29.52
C ILE A 166 -18.58 3.48 -30.16
N ALA A 167 -17.75 2.46 -30.41
CA ALA A 167 -18.19 1.19 -30.97
C ALA A 167 -19.11 0.42 -30.02
N LYS A 168 -18.73 0.32 -28.74
CA LYS A 168 -19.59 -0.26 -27.68
C LYS A 168 -20.92 0.48 -27.58
N ALA A 169 -20.93 1.81 -27.66
CA ALA A 169 -22.15 2.61 -27.53
C ALA A 169 -23.11 2.40 -28.71
N HIS A 170 -22.55 2.28 -29.92
CA HIS A 170 -23.34 1.91 -31.10
C HIS A 170 -23.91 0.49 -30.96
N GLN A 171 -23.13 -0.48 -30.49
CA GLN A 171 -23.60 -1.84 -30.28
C GLN A 171 -24.74 -1.89 -29.25
N ALA A 172 -24.59 -1.19 -28.13
CA ALA A 172 -25.60 -1.06 -27.07
C ALA A 172 -26.98 -0.56 -27.58
N LEU A 173 -27.00 0.29 -28.61
CA LEU A 173 -28.23 0.90 -29.13
C LEU A 173 -28.75 0.27 -30.43
N THR A 174 -27.97 -0.61 -31.05
CA THR A 174 -28.35 -1.26 -32.32
C THR A 174 -28.69 -2.73 -32.18
N ASP A 175 -28.11 -3.41 -31.20
CA ASP A 175 -28.39 -4.81 -30.91
C ASP A 175 -29.40 -4.93 -29.76
N GLU A 176 -30.42 -5.78 -29.95
CA GLU A 176 -31.50 -5.94 -28.99
C GLU A 176 -31.01 -6.57 -27.69
N GLU A 177 -30.13 -7.58 -27.79
CA GLU A 177 -29.54 -8.25 -26.61
C GLU A 177 -28.67 -7.28 -25.82
N SER A 178 -27.78 -6.53 -26.48
CA SER A 178 -26.98 -5.49 -25.81
C SER A 178 -27.83 -4.37 -25.20
N ARG A 179 -28.97 -4.01 -25.80
CA ARG A 179 -29.87 -3.00 -25.26
C ARG A 179 -30.58 -3.48 -23.99
N GLU A 180 -31.14 -4.68 -24.01
CA GLU A 180 -31.76 -5.30 -22.82
C GLU A 180 -30.75 -5.44 -21.68
N ASN A 181 -29.51 -5.81 -22.01
CA ASN A 181 -28.41 -5.92 -21.06
C ASN A 181 -28.08 -4.56 -20.43
N TRP A 182 -27.96 -3.51 -21.24
CA TRP A 182 -27.72 -2.17 -20.76
C TRP A 182 -28.87 -1.66 -19.87
N GLU A 183 -30.13 -1.89 -20.25
CA GLU A 183 -31.30 -1.49 -19.45
C GLU A 183 -31.36 -2.21 -18.10
N LYS A 184 -30.91 -3.46 -18.04
CA LYS A 184 -31.01 -4.30 -16.84
C LYS A 184 -29.80 -4.20 -15.91
N TYR A 185 -28.60 -4.04 -16.47
CA TYR A 185 -27.33 -4.10 -15.73
C TYR A 185 -26.49 -2.82 -15.83
N GLY A 186 -26.92 -1.85 -16.64
CA GLY A 186 -26.16 -0.61 -16.88
C GLY A 186 -24.94 -0.80 -17.79
N ASN A 187 -24.74 -1.97 -18.41
CA ASN A 187 -23.64 -2.25 -19.34
C ASN A 187 -24.14 -3.10 -20.54
N PRO A 188 -23.80 -2.76 -21.80
CA PRO A 188 -24.14 -3.56 -22.98
C PRO A 188 -23.65 -5.02 -22.97
N ASP A 189 -22.60 -5.33 -22.20
CA ASP A 189 -21.99 -6.67 -22.16
C ASP A 189 -22.80 -7.68 -21.31
N GLY A 190 -23.86 -7.24 -20.61
CA GLY A 190 -24.75 -8.10 -19.83
C GLY A 190 -24.37 -8.25 -18.36
N PRO A 191 -24.89 -9.28 -17.66
CA PRO A 191 -24.61 -9.49 -16.25
C PRO A 191 -23.12 -9.77 -16.09
N THR A 192 -22.38 -8.76 -15.63
CA THR A 192 -21.03 -8.95 -15.11
C THR A 192 -21.16 -9.86 -13.89
N GLY A 193 -20.28 -10.86 -13.78
CA GLY A 193 -20.28 -11.85 -12.70
C GLY A 193 -19.88 -11.28 -11.33
N VAL A 194 -20.39 -10.10 -10.96
CA VAL A 194 -20.34 -9.57 -9.61
C VAL A 194 -21.41 -10.28 -8.79
N ASN A 195 -21.00 -11.43 -8.24
CA ASN A 195 -21.79 -12.13 -7.24
C ASN A 195 -21.91 -11.20 -6.02
N ASN A 196 -23.14 -10.76 -5.74
CA ASN A 196 -23.54 -10.12 -4.49
C ASN A 196 -23.25 -11.01 -3.28
#